data_AF-A0A8C5G2H4-F1
#
_entry.id   AF-A0A8C5G2H4-F1
#
_cell.length_a   1.000
_cell.length_b   1.000
_cell.length_c   1.000
_cell.angle_alpha   90.00
_cell.angle_beta   90.00
_cell.angle_gamma   90.00
#
_symmetry.space_group_name_H-M   'P 1'
#
loop_
_entity.id
_entity.type
_entity.pdbx_description
1 polymer ?
#
loop_
_entity_poly.entity_id
_entity_poly.type
_entity_poly.pdbx_seq_one_letter_code
_entity_poly.pdbx_strand_id
1 'polypeptide(L)'
;MFALFKELISVTSVFLFAGNVVNGTIGKQMVDMLVESSNNVEMILKFFDMFLKLKDLSSSDAFREFDPDLRGSISKKDFQKAMESSKRFSQDEIQFLLSCTETDDRDILDYEAFIKTKHGELSQRRCRANILQCGK
;
A
#
# COMPACT_ATOMS: atom_id res chain seq x y z
N MET A 1 -9.88 -3.33 -8.26
CA MET A 1 -8.69 -4.08 -7.81
C MET A 1 -9.06 -5.12 -6.75
N PHE A 2 -9.70 -4.76 -5.63
CA PHE A 2 -10.25 -5.73 -4.66
C PHE A 2 -11.21 -6.76 -5.28
N ALA A 3 -12.09 -6.33 -6.19
CA ALA A 3 -12.97 -7.24 -6.93
C ALA A 3 -12.17 -8.25 -7.76
N LEU A 4 -11.23 -7.79 -8.59
CA LEU A 4 -10.36 -8.66 -9.41
C LEU A 4 -9.52 -9.63 -8.57
N PHE A 5 -9.04 -9.19 -7.41
CA PHE A 5 -8.25 -10.02 -6.51
C PHE A 5 -9.11 -11.11 -5.84
N LYS A 6 -10.35 -10.76 -5.47
CA LYS A 6 -11.34 -11.70 -4.96
C LYS A 6 -11.76 -12.71 -6.03
N GLU A 7 -11.97 -12.27 -7.27
CA GLU A 7 -12.25 -13.15 -8.40
C GLU A 7 -11.09 -14.12 -8.65
N LEU A 8 -9.84 -13.64 -8.68
CA LEU A 8 -8.65 -14.48 -8.89
C LEU A 8 -8.48 -15.53 -7.78
N ILE A 9 -8.61 -15.14 -6.51
CA ILE A 9 -8.55 -16.08 -5.38
C ILE A 9 -9.68 -17.11 -5.47
N SER A 10 -10.89 -16.66 -5.82
CA SER A 10 -12.04 -17.57 -5.93
C SER A 10 -11.84 -18.62 -7.02
N VAL A 11 -11.34 -18.21 -8.20
CA VAL A 11 -11.08 -19.10 -9.33
C VAL A 11 -9.99 -20.11 -8.96
N THR A 12 -8.86 -19.67 -8.41
CA THR A 12 -7.78 -20.57 -7.99
C THR A 12 -8.22 -21.55 -6.91
N SER A 13 -9.01 -21.09 -5.93
CA SER A 13 -9.54 -21.94 -4.86
C SER A 13 -10.47 -23.02 -5.43
N VAL A 14 -11.32 -22.67 -6.40
CA VAL A 14 -12.20 -23.63 -7.10
C VAL A 14 -11.39 -24.67 -7.87
N PHE A 15 -10.30 -24.30 -8.56
CA PHE A 15 -9.44 -25.25 -9.27
C PHE A 15 -8.66 -26.20 -8.35
N LEU A 16 -8.23 -25.73 -7.17
CA LEU A 16 -7.54 -26.55 -6.17
C LEU A 16 -8.50 -27.49 -5.41
N PHE A 17 -9.73 -27.04 -5.12
CA PHE A 17 -10.77 -27.87 -4.49
C PHE A 17 -11.50 -28.80 -5.46
N ALA A 18 -11.46 -28.53 -6.77
CA ALA A 18 -11.86 -29.47 -7.82
C ALA A 18 -10.85 -30.62 -8.02
N GLY A 19 -10.30 -31.14 -6.92
CA GLY A 19 -10.10 -32.56 -6.66
C GLY A 19 -9.28 -33.43 -7.62
N ASN A 20 -8.50 -32.94 -8.60
CA ASN A 20 -7.86 -33.88 -9.54
C ASN A 20 -6.59 -33.45 -10.31
N VAL A 21 -5.72 -32.56 -9.79
CA VAL A 21 -4.49 -32.19 -10.55
C VAL A 21 -3.24 -32.01 -9.69
N VAL A 22 -3.17 -32.52 -8.46
CA VAL A 22 -2.02 -32.20 -7.58
C VAL A 22 -0.74 -33.01 -7.94
N ASN A 23 -0.84 -34.04 -8.80
CA ASN A 23 0.30 -34.87 -9.23
C ASN A 23 0.61 -34.82 -10.75
N GLY A 24 0.01 -33.91 -11.51
CA GLY A 24 0.26 -33.74 -12.96
C GLY A 24 1.09 -32.50 -13.28
N THR A 25 1.76 -32.48 -14.44
CA THR A 25 2.51 -31.32 -14.97
C THR A 25 1.69 -30.03 -15.00
N ILE A 26 0.36 -30.12 -15.17
CA ILE A 26 -0.58 -28.98 -15.13
C ILE A 26 -0.70 -28.39 -13.72
N GLY A 27 -0.74 -29.22 -12.67
CA GLY A 27 -0.79 -28.74 -11.29
C GLY A 27 0.50 -28.02 -10.92
N LYS A 28 1.65 -28.54 -11.36
CA LYS A 28 2.94 -27.87 -11.22
C LYS A 28 2.96 -26.53 -11.97
N GLN A 29 2.47 -26.48 -13.22
CA GLN A 29 2.37 -25.23 -13.99
C GLN A 29 1.43 -24.20 -13.36
N MET A 30 0.33 -24.63 -12.74
CA MET A 30 -0.56 -23.73 -11.98
C MET A 30 0.13 -23.20 -10.73
N VAL A 31 0.89 -24.03 -9.99
CA VAL A 31 1.68 -23.59 -8.84
C VAL A 31 2.79 -22.65 -9.26
N ASP A 32 3.53 -22.96 -10.32
CA ASP A 32 4.61 -22.11 -10.85
C ASP A 32 4.05 -20.76 -11.33
N MET A 33 2.90 -20.74 -12.01
CA MET A 33 2.20 -19.51 -12.41
C MET A 33 1.71 -18.70 -11.20
N LEU A 34 1.25 -19.37 -10.13
CA LEU A 34 0.87 -18.71 -8.89
C LEU A 34 2.10 -18.09 -8.20
N VAL A 35 3.24 -18.79 -8.18
CA VAL A 35 4.52 -18.30 -7.63
C VAL A 35 5.07 -17.13 -8.45
N GLU A 36 4.97 -17.17 -9.78
CA GLU A 36 5.34 -16.03 -10.62
C GLU A 36 4.41 -14.82 -10.38
N SER A 37 3.12 -15.08 -10.10
CA SER A 37 2.16 -14.04 -9.73
C SER A 37 2.25 -13.59 -8.26
N SER A 38 2.92 -14.36 -7.38
CA SER A 38 2.93 -14.10 -5.94
C SER A 38 3.69 -12.85 -5.59
N ASN A 39 4.70 -12.47 -6.37
CA ASN A 39 5.39 -11.18 -6.22
C ASN A 39 4.43 -10.00 -6.46
N ASN A 40 3.55 -10.10 -7.46
CA ASN A 40 2.53 -9.08 -7.73
C ASN A 40 1.51 -9.02 -6.59
N VAL A 41 1.12 -10.18 -6.05
CA VAL A 41 0.25 -10.28 -4.88
C VAL A 41 0.90 -9.66 -3.64
N GLU A 42 2.16 -9.98 -3.36
CA GLU A 42 2.90 -9.44 -2.21
C GLU A 42 3.02 -7.91 -2.30
N MET A 43 3.32 -7.37 -3.48
CA MET A 43 3.34 -5.92 -3.71
C MET A 43 1.98 -5.26 -3.42
N ILE A 44 0.88 -5.89 -3.86
CA ILE A 44 -0.48 -5.39 -3.60
C ILE A 44 -0.82 -5.46 -2.10
N LEU A 45 -0.45 -6.54 -1.41
CA LEU A 45 -0.71 -6.70 0.02
C LEU A 45 0.11 -5.70 0.85
N LYS A 46 1.40 -5.51 0.54
CA LYS A 46 2.23 -4.46 1.15
C LYS A 46 1.63 -3.08 0.94
N PHE A 47 1.08 -2.82 -0.24
CA PHE A 47 0.40 -1.57 -0.52
C PHE A 47 -0.81 -1.35 0.39
N PHE A 48 -1.69 -2.34 0.53
CA PHE A 48 -2.84 -2.22 1.43
C PHE A 48 -2.43 -2.06 2.89
N ASP A 49 -1.42 -2.81 3.34
CA ASP A 49 -0.89 -2.72 4.69
C ASP A 49 -0.36 -1.30 5.01
N MET A 50 0.39 -0.69 4.09
CA MET A 50 0.85 0.70 4.25
C MET A 50 -0.30 1.70 4.43
N PHE A 51 -1.40 1.58 3.67
CA PHE A 51 -2.56 2.46 3.81
C PHE A 51 -3.32 2.26 5.13
N LEU A 52 -3.42 1.02 5.59
CA LEU A 52 -4.01 0.71 6.90
C LEU A 52 -3.17 1.33 8.03
N LYS A 53 -1.84 1.16 7.98
CA LYS A 53 -0.90 1.78 8.93
C LYS A 53 -1.01 3.31 8.93
N LEU A 54 -1.15 3.95 7.77
CA LEU A 54 -1.28 5.41 7.66
C LEU A 54 -2.52 5.95 8.37
N LYS A 55 -3.65 5.25 8.25
CA LYS A 55 -4.88 5.64 8.94
C LYS A 55 -4.70 5.65 10.46
N ASP A 56 -4.03 4.63 10.99
CA ASP A 56 -3.71 4.53 12.41
C ASP A 56 -2.72 5.61 12.85
N LEU A 57 -1.74 5.95 12.01
CA LEU A 57 -0.68 6.91 12.33
C LEU A 57 -1.25 8.30 12.69
N SER A 58 -2.11 8.85 11.83
CA SER A 58 -2.73 10.17 12.05
C SER A 58 -3.64 10.24 13.29
N SER A 59 -4.05 9.09 13.82
CA SER A 59 -4.91 8.97 15.00
C SER A 59 -4.10 8.83 16.30
N SER A 60 -2.78 8.65 16.20
CA SER A 60 -1.92 8.40 17.36
C SER A 60 -1.55 9.69 18.08
N ASP A 61 -1.49 9.63 19.42
CA ASP A 61 -1.09 10.79 20.22
C ASP A 61 0.35 11.26 19.90
N ALA A 62 1.24 10.34 19.52
CA ALA A 62 2.59 10.66 19.08
C ALA A 62 2.62 11.49 17.78
N PHE A 63 1.65 11.30 16.89
CA PHE A 63 1.56 12.09 15.67
C PHE A 63 1.06 13.52 15.96
N ARG A 64 0.26 13.71 17.02
CA ARG A 64 -0.26 15.03 17.42
C ARG A 64 0.84 15.99 17.89
N GLU A 65 2.02 15.49 18.25
CA GLU A 65 3.18 16.34 18.55
C GLU A 65 3.64 17.16 17.32
N PHE A 66 3.38 16.66 16.11
CA PHE A 66 3.74 17.32 14.85
C PHE A 66 2.64 18.24 14.32
N ASP A 67 1.38 18.04 14.73
CA ASP A 67 0.24 18.89 14.42
C ASP A 67 -0.62 19.15 15.67
N PRO A 68 -0.12 19.96 16.64
CA PRO A 68 -0.83 20.20 17.90
C PRO A 68 -2.15 20.94 17.70
N ASP A 69 -2.23 21.75 16.65
CA ASP A 69 -3.39 22.55 16.28
C ASP A 69 -4.42 21.77 15.43
N LEU A 70 -4.12 20.51 15.07
CA LEU A 70 -4.96 19.64 14.24
C LEU A 70 -5.38 20.31 12.93
N ARG A 71 -4.42 20.96 12.25
CA ARG A 71 -4.65 21.66 10.98
C ARG A 71 -4.86 20.70 9.81
N GLY A 72 -4.44 19.43 9.93
CA GLY A 72 -4.48 18.45 8.85
C GLY A 72 -3.29 18.57 7.89
N SER A 73 -2.30 19.41 8.21
CA SER A 73 -1.15 19.70 7.35
C SER A 73 0.13 19.87 8.15
N ILE A 74 1.22 19.24 7.72
CA ILE A 74 2.55 19.35 8.34
C ILE A 74 3.65 19.39 7.29
N SER A 75 4.89 19.73 7.67
CA SER A 75 6.01 19.66 6.72
C SER A 75 6.27 18.22 6.29
N LYS A 76 6.76 18.01 5.06
CA LYS A 76 7.15 16.67 4.58
C LYS A 76 8.18 16.00 5.48
N LYS A 77 9.10 16.79 6.02
CA LYS A 77 10.13 16.34 6.97
C LYS A 77 9.53 15.85 8.28
N ASP A 78 8.51 16.51 8.81
CA ASP A 78 7.87 16.10 10.05
C ASP A 78 6.97 14.89 9.83
N PHE A 79 6.32 14.78 8.66
CA PHE A 79 5.63 13.56 8.27
C PHE A 79 6.58 12.35 8.19
N GLN A 80 7.78 12.52 7.64
CA GLN A 80 8.82 11.49 7.65
C GLN A 80 9.19 11.08 9.08
N LYS A 81 9.52 12.04 9.95
CA LYS A 81 9.89 11.76 11.35
C LYS A 81 8.78 11.06 12.11
N ALA A 82 7.52 11.42 11.87
CA ALA A 82 6.37 10.79 12.51
C ALA A 82 6.22 9.32 12.09
N MET A 83 6.47 9.00 10.81
CA MET A 83 6.50 7.62 10.34
C MET A 83 7.67 6.84 10.97
N GLU A 84 8.87 7.44 11.03
CA GLU A 84 10.05 6.83 11.67
C GLU A 84 9.84 6.57 13.17
N SER A 85 9.25 7.54 13.89
CA SER A 85 8.99 7.43 15.33
C SER A 85 7.95 6.37 15.68
N SER A 86 6.99 6.14 14.78
CA SER A 86 5.97 5.09 14.95
C SER A 86 6.55 3.68 15.00
N LYS A 87 7.72 3.45 14.38
CA LYS A 87 8.35 2.12 14.17
C LYS A 87 7.44 1.09 13.47
N ARG A 88 6.36 1.52 12.82
CA ARG A 88 5.43 0.64 12.08
C ARG A 88 5.75 0.53 10.59
N PHE A 89 6.64 1.39 10.09
CA PHE A 89 7.04 1.44 8.69
C PHE A 89 8.52 1.10 8.54
N SER A 90 8.88 0.38 7.47
CA SER A 90 10.26 0.24 7.04
C SER A 90 10.75 1.50 6.32
N GLN A 91 12.07 1.66 6.16
CA GLN A 91 12.62 2.83 5.46
C GLN A 91 12.15 2.90 4.01
N ASP A 92 12.01 1.76 3.33
CA ASP A 92 11.55 1.70 1.95
C ASP A 92 10.06 2.09 1.84
N GLU A 93 9.24 1.65 2.81
CA GLU A 93 7.83 2.05 2.89
C GLU A 93 7.68 3.56 3.10
N ILE A 94 8.51 4.15 3.98
CA ILE A 94 8.54 5.60 4.24
C ILE A 94 8.90 6.36 2.96
N GLN A 95 9.97 5.96 2.27
CA GLN A 95 10.39 6.61 1.02
C GLN A 95 9.34 6.47 -0.07
N PHE A 96 8.73 5.29 -0.20
CA PHE A 96 7.65 5.05 -1.15
C PHE A 96 6.45 5.98 -0.88
N LEU A 97 5.99 6.09 0.37
CA LEU A 97 4.88 6.96 0.73
C LEU A 97 5.20 8.44 0.48
N LEU A 98 6.41 8.90 0.85
CA LEU A 98 6.89 10.25 0.57
C LEU A 98 7.02 10.57 -0.93
N SER A 99 7.17 9.54 -1.78
CA SER A 99 7.14 9.69 -3.24
C SER A 99 5.72 9.85 -3.79
N CYS A 100 4.71 9.36 -3.05
CA CYS A 100 3.29 9.53 -3.41
C CYS A 100 2.70 10.85 -2.89
N THR A 101 3.33 11.52 -1.93
CA THR A 101 2.85 12.78 -1.35
C THR A 101 3.21 13.98 -2.22
N GLU A 102 2.28 14.92 -2.35
CA GLU A 102 2.51 16.23 -2.96
C GLU A 102 2.63 17.29 -1.86
N THR A 103 3.47 18.29 -2.09
CA THR A 103 3.65 19.42 -1.18
C THR A 103 3.38 20.73 -1.90
N ASP A 104 2.99 21.75 -1.15
CA ASP A 104 2.93 23.12 -1.65
C ASP A 104 4.34 23.71 -1.86
N ASP A 105 4.42 24.95 -2.34
CA ASP A 105 5.69 25.66 -2.57
C ASP A 105 6.55 25.84 -1.30
N ARG A 106 6.00 25.55 -0.11
CA ARG A 106 6.64 25.67 1.20
C ARG A 106 6.94 24.30 1.82
N ASP A 107 6.87 23.23 1.04
CA ASP A 107 7.08 21.84 1.49
C ASP A 107 6.07 21.36 2.55
N ILE A 108 4.86 21.95 2.54
CA ILE A 108 3.76 21.54 3.42
C ILE A 108 2.92 20.48 2.72
N LEU A 109 2.73 19.37 3.42
CA LEU A 109 1.90 18.24 3.05
C LEU A 109 0.56 18.32 3.78
N ASP A 110 -0.53 18.28 3.02
CA ASP A 110 -1.87 17.98 3.54
C ASP A 110 -2.00 16.46 3.77
N TYR A 111 -1.60 16.04 4.97
CA TYR A 111 -1.58 14.61 5.33
C TYR A 111 -3.00 14.07 5.49
N GLU A 112 -3.96 14.91 5.89
CA GLU A 112 -5.34 14.48 6.03
C GLU A 112 -5.95 14.18 4.65
N ALA A 113 -5.73 15.03 3.65
CA ALA A 113 -6.14 14.76 2.28
C ALA A 113 -5.45 13.51 1.70
N PHE A 114 -4.16 13.33 2.01
CA PHE A 114 -3.39 12.15 1.60
C PHE A 114 -3.95 10.85 2.20
N ILE A 115 -4.36 10.85 3.47
CA ILE A 115 -4.86 9.66 4.19
C ILE A 115 -6.36 9.41 3.96
N LYS A 116 -7.19 10.47 3.98
CA LYS A 116 -8.66 10.38 4.03
C LYS A 116 -9.31 9.97 2.70
N THR A 117 -8.53 9.85 1.62
CA THR A 117 -8.89 9.10 0.41
C THR A 117 -10.33 9.38 -0.10
N LYS A 118 -10.70 10.66 -0.20
CA LYS A 118 -11.91 11.11 -0.94
C LYS A 118 -11.57 11.96 -2.17
N HIS A 119 -10.39 12.57 -2.23
CA HIS A 119 -9.79 13.12 -3.47
C HIS A 119 -9.03 12.05 -4.29
N GLY A 120 -9.41 10.78 -4.08
CA GLY A 120 -8.62 9.57 -4.28
C GLY A 120 -8.36 9.09 -5.70
N GLU A 121 -8.27 9.97 -6.71
CA GLU A 121 -7.79 9.57 -8.03
C GLU A 121 -6.31 9.90 -8.26
N LEU A 122 -5.79 11.03 -7.76
CA LEU A 122 -4.41 11.46 -8.09
C LEU A 122 -3.34 10.72 -7.29
N SER A 123 -3.45 10.65 -5.96
CA SER A 123 -2.51 9.92 -5.11
C SER A 123 -2.56 8.41 -5.37
N GLN A 124 -3.74 7.85 -5.67
CA GLN A 124 -3.88 6.45 -6.09
C GLN A 124 -3.30 6.19 -7.47
N ARG A 125 -3.47 7.10 -8.46
CA ARG A 125 -2.83 6.96 -9.78
C ARG A 125 -1.31 6.98 -9.66
N ARG A 126 -0.74 7.84 -8.82
CA ARG A 126 0.72 7.93 -8.59
C ARG A 126 1.26 6.69 -7.90
N CYS A 127 0.65 6.31 -6.78
CA CYS A 127 1.02 5.09 -6.08
C CYS A 127 0.83 3.84 -6.97
N ARG A 128 -0.23 3.78 -7.79
CA ARG A 128 -0.43 2.70 -8.78
C ARG A 128 0.62 2.73 -9.89
N ALA A 129 1.03 3.90 -10.36
CA ALA A 129 2.11 4.04 -11.34
C ALA A 129 3.46 3.56 -10.75
N ASN A 130 3.75 3.90 -9.50
CA ASN A 130 4.98 3.49 -8.82
C ASN A 130 5.00 1.97 -8.54
N ILE A 131 3.87 1.37 -8.14
CA ILE A 131 3.77 -0.11 -7.99
C ILE A 131 4.03 -0.82 -9.32
N LEU A 132 3.50 -0.29 -10.43
CA LEU A 132 3.74 -0.86 -11.77
C LEU A 132 5.19 -0.69 -12.26
N GLN A 133 5.93 0.29 -11.72
CA GLN A 133 7.36 0.46 -12.01
C GLN A 133 8.26 -0.44 -11.16
N CYS A 134 7.88 -0.73 -9.90
CA CYS A 134 8.62 -1.66 -9.03
C CYS A 134 8.51 -3.14 -9.47
N GLY A 135 7.49 -3.50 -10.25
CA GLY A 135 7.30 -4.86 -10.77
C GLY A 135 8.04 -5.20 -12.06
N LYS A 136 9.04 -4.39 -12.47
CA LYS A 136 9.89 -4.64 -13.63
C LYS A 136 11.32 -4.99 -13.23
#